data_AF-A0A1M7PGX5-F1
#
_entry.id   AF-A0A1M7PGX5-F1
#
_cell.length_a   1.000
_cell.length_b   1.000
_cell.length_c   1.000
_cell.angle_alpha   90.00
_cell.angle_beta   90.00
_cell.angle_gamma   90.00
#
_symmetry.space_group_name_H-M   'P 1'
#
loop_
_entity.id
_entity.type
_entity.pdbx_description
1 polymer ?
#
loop_
_entity_poly.entity_id
_entity_poly.type
_entity_poly.pdbx_seq_one_letter_code
_entity_poly.pdbx_strand_id
1 'polypeptide(L)'
;MLEQAFRPYLEALNESKGIKHIEGEFTNPEALFQTEVLAKLDEQHKGLYALFLYDLRNDEGVAAYLHSDGVGNDSTNAVLVLYEKAPRSRRSSTFAGLDISLSEENPAVVFARDLFPAKPLKLPGVLLLQRIAHASDAVYVPLEGNQEKVTARVRKLFPLLPATTKNADLPTNTFGERVGKALDLADIPHQRSEPLTAGDYLRKFLLFLWNHKRDLAAIVPFVGKAVHGNAEQGDD
;
A
#
# COMPACT_ATOMS: atom_id res chain seq x y z
N MET A 1 7.88 13.27 14.78
CA MET A 1 8.94 12.58 14.00
C MET A 1 8.46 12.07 12.63
N LEU A 2 7.16 11.90 12.37
CA LEU A 2 6.63 11.46 11.05
C LEU A 2 6.92 12.46 9.92
N GLU A 3 6.80 13.77 10.19
CA GLU A 3 7.09 14.82 9.21
C GLU A 3 8.55 14.82 8.76
N GLN A 4 9.51 14.38 9.57
CA GLN A 4 10.93 14.41 9.20
C GLN A 4 11.29 13.36 8.13
N ALA A 5 10.64 12.19 8.13
CA ALA A 5 10.92 11.13 7.16
C ALA A 5 10.41 11.48 5.76
N PHE A 6 9.27 12.17 5.69
CA PHE A 6 8.66 12.58 4.42
C PHE A 6 8.92 14.04 4.07
N ARG A 7 9.57 14.82 4.94
CA ARG A 7 9.86 16.24 4.70
C ARG A 7 10.54 16.50 3.36
N PRO A 8 11.67 15.85 3.01
CA PRO A 8 12.32 16.11 1.73
C PRO A 8 11.43 15.71 0.54
N TYR A 9 10.55 14.72 0.73
CA TYR A 9 9.59 14.26 -0.27
C TYR A 9 8.44 15.26 -0.47
N LEU A 10 7.87 15.77 0.62
CA LEU A 10 6.82 16.79 0.60
C LEU A 10 7.35 18.15 0.13
N GLU A 11 8.61 18.47 0.46
CA GLU A 11 9.33 19.64 -0.04
C GLU A 11 9.58 19.50 -1.56
N ALA A 12 10.04 18.34 -2.04
CA ALA A 12 10.16 18.07 -3.47
C ALA A 12 8.81 18.17 -4.21
N LEU A 13 7.73 17.60 -3.67
CA LEU A 13 6.39 17.74 -4.24
C LEU A 13 5.94 19.21 -4.31
N ASN A 14 6.19 19.99 -3.26
CA ASN A 14 5.82 21.40 -3.21
C ASN A 14 6.68 22.32 -4.11
N GLU A 15 7.92 21.94 -4.41
CA GLU A 15 8.84 22.68 -5.28
C GLU A 15 8.61 22.42 -6.79
N SER A 16 7.67 21.55 -7.16
CA SER A 16 7.59 20.97 -8.51
C SER A 16 7.09 21.91 -9.62
N LYS A 17 8.01 22.72 -10.18
CA LYS A 17 8.02 23.08 -11.61
C LYS A 17 9.23 22.44 -12.30
N GLY A 18 9.26 21.11 -12.40
CA GLY A 18 10.27 20.43 -13.24
C GLY A 18 10.83 19.09 -12.77
N ILE A 19 10.24 18.45 -11.74
CA ILE A 19 10.72 17.14 -11.29
C ILE A 19 10.37 16.06 -12.33
N LYS A 20 11.39 15.32 -12.79
CA LYS A 20 11.26 14.29 -13.84
C LYS A 20 10.71 12.96 -13.30
N HIS A 21 11.02 12.62 -12.06
CA HIS A 21 10.61 11.38 -11.38
C HIS A 21 10.34 11.64 -9.91
N ILE A 22 9.45 10.86 -9.30
CA ILE A 22 9.14 10.98 -7.87
C ILE A 22 9.24 9.60 -7.24
N GLU A 23 10.20 9.43 -6.33
CA GLU A 23 10.38 8.22 -5.55
C GLU A 23 10.43 8.53 -4.05
N GLY A 24 9.93 7.60 -3.24
CA GLY A 24 9.85 7.72 -1.79
C GLY A 24 10.32 6.45 -1.09
N GLU A 25 11.49 6.54 -0.46
CA GLU A 25 11.99 5.52 0.45
C GLU A 25 11.34 5.68 1.83
N PHE A 26 10.67 4.64 2.32
CA PHE A 26 10.21 4.62 3.71
C PHE A 26 11.06 3.66 4.56
N THR A 27 11.33 4.06 5.79
CA THR A 27 12.05 3.24 6.79
C THR A 27 11.10 2.57 7.79
N ASN A 28 9.89 3.13 7.96
CA ASN A 28 8.88 2.59 8.84
C ASN A 28 7.56 2.41 8.07
N PRO A 29 7.23 1.19 7.60
CA PRO A 29 5.98 0.93 6.89
C PRO A 29 4.75 1.25 7.76
N GLU A 30 4.77 0.99 9.07
CA GLU A 30 3.63 1.26 9.95
C GLU A 30 3.28 2.75 10.02
N ALA A 31 4.30 3.61 9.94
CA ALA A 31 4.13 5.05 9.86
C ALA A 31 3.53 5.50 8.52
N LEU A 32 3.93 4.87 7.40
CA LEU A 32 3.41 5.19 6.07
C LEU A 32 1.92 4.87 5.97
N PHE A 33 1.50 3.72 6.49
CA PHE A 33 0.10 3.25 6.38
C PHE A 33 -0.85 3.88 7.42
N GLN A 34 -0.44 4.95 8.10
CA GLN A 34 -1.36 5.76 8.92
C GLN A 34 -2.30 6.57 8.01
N THR A 35 -3.61 6.53 8.30
CA THR A 35 -4.66 7.14 7.47
C THR A 35 -4.38 8.61 7.12
N GLU A 36 -3.86 9.39 8.08
CA GLU A 36 -3.56 10.81 7.90
C GLU A 36 -2.42 11.06 6.90
N VAL A 37 -1.39 10.20 6.90
CA VAL A 37 -0.24 10.29 5.98
C VAL A 37 -0.67 9.92 4.57
N LEU A 38 -1.43 8.82 4.43
CA LEU A 38 -1.97 8.40 3.14
C LEU A 38 -2.89 9.46 2.53
N ALA A 39 -3.74 10.10 3.35
CA ALA A 39 -4.63 11.17 2.89
C ALA A 39 -3.84 12.39 2.39
N LYS A 40 -2.79 12.82 3.11
CA LYS A 40 -1.90 13.90 2.67
C LYS A 40 -1.18 13.55 1.36
N LEU A 41 -0.71 12.31 1.22
CA LEU A 41 -0.10 11.83 -0.03
C LEU A 41 -1.08 11.94 -1.20
N ASP A 42 -2.33 11.47 -1.04
CA ASP A 42 -3.38 11.58 -2.07
C ASP A 42 -3.81 13.04 -2.34
N GLU A 43 -3.71 13.91 -1.35
CA GLU A 43 -3.95 15.34 -1.53
C GLU A 43 -2.89 15.98 -2.42
N GLN A 44 -1.62 15.67 -2.18
CA GLN A 44 -0.48 16.31 -2.84
C GLN A 44 -0.09 15.66 -4.16
N HIS A 45 -0.27 14.35 -4.31
CA HIS A 45 0.03 13.61 -5.54
C HIS A 45 -1.26 13.23 -6.27
N LYS A 46 -1.44 13.75 -7.48
CA LYS A 46 -2.59 13.43 -8.36
C LYS A 46 -2.28 12.35 -9.40
N GLY A 47 -1.12 11.71 -9.29
CA GLY A 47 -0.69 10.64 -10.17
C GLY A 47 -1.02 9.25 -9.63
N LEU A 48 -0.33 8.25 -10.17
CA LEU A 48 -0.38 6.87 -9.71
C LEU A 48 0.66 6.61 -8.64
N TYR A 49 0.42 5.58 -7.84
CA TYR A 49 1.37 5.01 -6.92
C TYR A 49 1.83 3.66 -7.44
N ALA A 50 3.13 3.40 -7.34
CA ALA A 50 3.76 2.12 -7.62
C ALA A 50 4.54 1.69 -6.38
N LEU A 51 3.96 0.77 -5.60
CA LEU A 51 4.55 0.23 -4.38
C LEU A 51 5.29 -1.07 -4.69
N PHE A 52 6.60 -1.11 -4.52
CA PHE A 52 7.38 -2.34 -4.67
C PHE A 52 7.25 -3.22 -3.42
N LEU A 53 6.91 -4.48 -3.65
CA LEU A 53 6.76 -5.52 -2.63
C LEU A 53 7.84 -6.56 -2.85
N TYR A 54 8.82 -6.62 -1.93
CA TYR A 54 9.96 -7.52 -2.04
C TYR A 54 10.58 -7.83 -0.66
N ASP A 55 11.30 -8.94 -0.58
CA ASP A 55 12.18 -9.33 0.52
C ASP A 55 13.64 -9.14 0.10
N LEU A 56 14.38 -8.33 0.85
CA LEU A 56 15.78 -8.01 0.56
C LEU A 56 16.69 -9.24 0.41
N ARG A 57 16.37 -10.34 1.11
CA ARG A 57 17.19 -11.57 1.11
C ARG A 57 16.89 -12.50 -0.06
N ASN A 58 15.65 -12.50 -0.53
CA ASN A 58 15.19 -13.46 -1.54
C ASN A 58 15.10 -12.82 -2.93
N ASP A 59 14.94 -11.50 -3.00
CA ASP A 59 14.59 -10.77 -4.22
C ASP A 59 15.74 -9.88 -4.70
N GLU A 60 16.93 -10.45 -4.82
CA GLU A 60 18.17 -9.75 -5.19
C GLU A 60 18.02 -8.92 -6.47
N GLY A 61 17.28 -9.41 -7.46
CA GLY A 61 17.04 -8.70 -8.72
C GLY A 61 16.25 -7.40 -8.54
N VAL A 62 15.25 -7.40 -7.65
CA VAL A 62 14.46 -6.21 -7.34
C VAL A 62 15.27 -5.25 -6.47
N ALA A 63 15.96 -5.75 -5.46
CA ALA A 63 16.84 -4.93 -4.62
C ALA A 63 17.94 -4.24 -5.45
N ALA A 64 18.61 -4.98 -6.34
CA ALA A 64 19.63 -4.42 -7.23
C ALA A 64 19.05 -3.36 -8.17
N TYR A 65 17.84 -3.56 -8.70
CA TYR A 65 17.17 -2.55 -9.53
C TYR A 65 16.89 -1.26 -8.75
N LEU A 66 16.30 -1.37 -7.55
CA LEU A 66 15.98 -0.23 -6.68
C LEU A 66 17.25 0.53 -6.25
N HIS A 67 18.39 -0.14 -6.10
CA HIS A 67 19.67 0.49 -5.76
C HIS A 67 20.45 1.05 -6.98
N SER A 68 20.02 0.80 -8.21
CA SER A 68 20.79 1.10 -9.43
C SER A 68 20.44 2.42 -10.14
N ASP A 69 19.85 3.39 -9.44
CA ASP A 69 19.22 4.59 -10.01
C ASP A 69 18.19 4.27 -11.13
N GLY A 70 17.76 3.00 -11.23
CA GLY A 70 16.86 2.53 -12.29
C GLY A 70 15.48 3.17 -12.17
N VAL A 71 14.99 3.32 -10.94
CA VAL A 71 13.68 3.91 -10.64
C VAL A 71 13.58 5.34 -11.14
N GLY A 72 14.55 6.20 -10.83
CA GLY A 72 14.56 7.59 -11.30
C GLY A 72 14.66 7.73 -12.82
N ASN A 73 15.25 6.75 -13.51
CA ASN A 73 15.37 6.74 -14.97
C ASN A 73 14.12 6.21 -15.68
N ASP A 74 13.47 5.21 -15.09
CA ASP A 74 12.38 4.48 -15.74
C ASP A 74 10.99 5.02 -15.33
N SER A 75 10.87 5.63 -14.15
CA SER A 75 9.62 6.24 -13.69
C SER A 75 9.33 7.59 -14.34
N THR A 76 8.10 8.06 -14.20
CA THR A 76 7.65 9.36 -14.73
C THR A 76 7.11 10.20 -13.59
N ASN A 77 7.02 11.52 -13.77
CA ASN A 77 6.39 12.42 -12.80
C ASN A 77 4.91 12.09 -12.48
N ALA A 78 4.25 11.32 -13.34
CA ALA A 78 2.88 10.85 -13.11
C ALA A 78 2.81 9.60 -12.22
N VAL A 79 3.94 9.00 -11.86
CA VAL A 79 4.01 7.78 -11.03
C VAL A 79 4.92 8.06 -9.85
N LEU A 80 4.35 8.04 -8.65
CA LEU A 80 5.08 8.01 -7.40
C LEU A 80 5.49 6.58 -7.09
N VAL A 81 6.79 6.31 -7.09
CA VAL A 81 7.33 5.01 -6.71
C VAL A 81 7.60 4.99 -5.20
N LEU A 82 7.08 3.98 -4.50
CA LEU A 82 7.28 3.77 -3.06
C LEU A 82 7.95 2.42 -2.82
N TYR A 83 8.95 2.39 -1.95
CA TYR A 83 9.59 1.15 -1.53
C TYR A 83 10.23 1.27 -0.14
N GLU A 84 10.37 0.14 0.55
CA GLU A 84 11.09 0.10 1.81
C GLU A 84 12.59 0.05 1.55
N LYS A 85 13.39 0.93 2.17
CA LYS A 85 14.85 1.01 1.94
C LYS A 85 15.60 -0.25 2.39
N ALA A 86 15.12 -0.87 3.45
CA ALA A 86 15.72 -2.07 4.03
C ALA A 86 14.60 -2.89 4.68
N PRO A 87 13.78 -3.60 3.87
CA PRO A 87 12.72 -4.44 4.41
C PRO A 87 13.36 -5.46 5.32
N ARG A 88 13.19 -5.25 6.62
CA ARG A 88 13.70 -6.19 7.61
C ARG A 88 12.89 -7.47 7.41
N SER A 89 13.56 -8.62 7.17
CA SER A 89 12.93 -9.89 7.51
C SER A 89 12.68 -9.81 9.03
N ARG A 90 11.47 -9.41 9.42
CA ARG A 90 11.12 -9.31 10.83
C ARG A 90 11.24 -10.73 11.38
N ARG A 91 11.95 -10.86 12.50
CA ARG A 91 12.31 -12.17 13.05
C ARG A 91 11.03 -12.97 13.27
N SER A 92 10.96 -14.17 12.70
CA SER A 92 10.04 -15.19 13.17
C SER A 92 10.37 -15.45 14.63
N SER A 93 9.51 -14.97 15.54
CA SER A 93 9.59 -15.38 16.93
C SER A 93 8.85 -16.71 17.03
N THR A 94 9.60 -17.81 16.96
CA THR A 94 9.07 -19.11 17.34
C THR A 94 8.88 -19.07 18.85
N PHE A 95 7.63 -19.03 19.32
CA PHE A 95 7.36 -19.19 20.74
C PHE A 95 7.78 -20.60 21.14
N ALA A 96 8.84 -20.75 21.92
CA ALA A 96 9.29 -22.04 22.41
C ALA A 96 8.14 -22.73 23.17
N GLY A 97 7.53 -23.76 22.57
CA GLY A 97 6.44 -24.56 23.16
C GLY A 97 5.13 -24.58 22.36
N LEU A 98 4.94 -23.69 21.39
CA LEU A 98 3.84 -23.73 20.43
C LEU A 98 4.47 -23.55 19.06
N ASP A 99 4.37 -24.54 18.16
CA ASP A 99 4.97 -24.56 16.83
C ASP A 99 4.34 -23.53 15.85
N ILE A 100 3.93 -22.39 16.38
CA ILE A 100 3.30 -21.27 15.70
C ILE A 100 4.39 -20.23 15.47
N SER A 101 4.90 -20.19 14.25
CA SER A 101 5.78 -19.13 13.79
C SER A 101 4.93 -17.89 13.45
N LEU A 102 4.89 -16.89 14.32
CA LEU A 102 4.41 -15.56 13.94
C LEU A 102 5.51 -14.90 13.10
N SER A 103 5.42 -15.05 11.78
CA SER A 103 6.17 -14.19 10.87
C SER A 103 5.48 -12.82 10.87
N GLU A 104 6.12 -11.81 11.46
CA GLU A 104 5.68 -10.42 11.28
C GLU A 104 5.89 -10.05 9.81
N GLU A 105 4.85 -10.22 9.01
CA GLU A 105 4.87 -9.89 7.59
C GLU A 105 5.04 -8.37 7.40
N ASN A 106 5.69 -7.96 6.30
CA ASN A 106 5.83 -6.55 5.96
C ASN A 106 4.42 -5.92 5.83
N PRO A 107 4.10 -4.81 6.52
CA PRO A 107 2.79 -4.17 6.42
C PRO A 107 2.39 -3.82 4.98
N ALA A 108 3.34 -3.51 4.09
CA ALA A 108 3.07 -3.30 2.67
C ALA A 108 2.56 -4.56 1.96
N VAL A 109 3.10 -5.73 2.33
CA VAL A 109 2.66 -7.03 1.81
C VAL A 109 1.30 -7.41 2.38
N VAL A 110 1.07 -7.16 3.68
CA VAL A 110 -0.25 -7.37 4.31
C VAL A 110 -1.30 -6.49 3.62
N PHE A 111 -1.01 -5.21 3.44
CA PHE A 111 -1.86 -4.26 2.72
C PHE A 111 -2.17 -4.74 1.30
N ALA A 112 -1.16 -5.22 0.57
CA ALA A 112 -1.37 -5.77 -0.76
C ALA A 112 -2.26 -7.03 -0.73
N ARG A 113 -2.04 -7.97 0.21
CA ARG A 113 -2.90 -9.16 0.33
C ARG A 113 -4.35 -8.82 0.67
N ASP A 114 -4.57 -7.77 1.47
CA ASP A 114 -5.90 -7.27 1.79
C ASP A 114 -6.66 -6.68 0.60
N LEU A 115 -5.94 -6.31 -0.47
CA LEU A 115 -6.51 -5.89 -1.75
C LEU A 115 -6.76 -7.06 -2.70
N PHE A 116 -6.16 -8.23 -2.47
CA PHE A 116 -6.27 -9.42 -3.32
C PHE A 116 -6.70 -10.66 -2.50
N PRO A 117 -7.84 -10.63 -1.80
CA PRO A 117 -8.25 -11.73 -0.90
C PRO A 117 -8.47 -13.06 -1.62
N ALA A 118 -8.88 -13.02 -2.89
CA ALA A 118 -9.19 -14.22 -3.68
C ALA A 118 -7.97 -14.88 -4.32
N LYS A 119 -6.85 -14.15 -4.49
CA LYS A 119 -5.69 -14.62 -5.27
C LYS A 119 -4.40 -14.37 -4.50
N PRO A 120 -3.65 -15.42 -4.14
CA PRO A 120 -2.38 -15.25 -3.46
C PRO A 120 -1.39 -14.51 -4.38
N LEU A 121 -0.81 -13.43 -3.86
CA LEU A 121 0.20 -12.66 -4.55
C LEU A 121 1.52 -13.44 -4.58
N LYS A 122 2.11 -13.58 -5.78
CA LYS A 122 3.46 -14.13 -5.96
C LYS A 122 4.46 -12.99 -5.85
N LEU A 123 5.17 -12.91 -4.73
CA LEU A 123 6.24 -11.94 -4.51
C LEU A 123 7.54 -12.38 -5.24
N PRO A 124 8.39 -11.44 -5.68
CA PRO A 124 8.23 -9.99 -5.57
C PRO A 124 7.35 -9.39 -6.67
N GLY A 125 6.97 -8.12 -6.52
CA GLY A 125 6.19 -7.42 -7.54
C GLY A 125 5.94 -5.94 -7.27
N VAL A 126 5.18 -5.30 -8.17
CA VAL A 126 4.76 -3.90 -8.04
C VAL A 126 3.24 -3.85 -7.90
N LEU A 127 2.78 -3.20 -6.84
CA LEU A 127 1.38 -2.86 -6.63
C LEU A 127 1.11 -1.46 -7.17
N LEU A 128 0.18 -1.36 -8.10
CA LEU A 128 -0.23 -0.12 -8.76
C LEU A 128 -1.57 0.34 -8.19
N LEU A 129 -1.65 1.61 -7.80
CA LEU A 129 -2.83 2.21 -7.18
C LEU A 129 -3.07 3.61 -7.76
N GLN A 130 -4.34 4.00 -7.90
CA GLN A 130 -4.69 5.39 -8.20
C GLN A 130 -4.69 6.26 -6.94
N ARG A 131 -5.18 5.71 -5.83
CA ARG A 131 -5.26 6.37 -4.52
C ARG A 131 -4.83 5.39 -3.45
N ILE A 132 -3.94 5.81 -2.57
CA ILE A 132 -3.40 4.92 -1.54
C ILE A 132 -4.28 4.90 -0.28
N ALA A 133 -4.96 6.01 0.06
CA ALA A 133 -5.81 6.10 1.24
C ALA A 133 -7.15 5.36 1.08
N HIS A 134 -7.64 5.27 -0.16
CA HIS A 134 -8.93 4.64 -0.50
C HIS A 134 -8.77 3.57 -1.58
N ALA A 135 -7.71 2.77 -1.48
CA ALA A 135 -7.44 1.69 -2.41
C ALA A 135 -8.58 0.65 -2.38
N SER A 136 -9.40 0.65 -3.42
CA SER A 136 -10.41 -0.39 -3.68
C SER A 136 -10.20 -1.09 -5.03
N ASP A 137 -9.38 -0.49 -5.89
CA ASP A 137 -9.01 -1.00 -7.20
C ASP A 137 -7.49 -0.86 -7.37
N ALA A 138 -6.84 -1.96 -7.65
CA ALA A 138 -5.40 -2.13 -7.65
C ALA A 138 -4.99 -3.14 -8.72
N VAL A 139 -3.78 -2.97 -9.24
CA VAL A 139 -3.18 -3.91 -10.19
C VAL A 139 -1.83 -4.34 -9.67
N TYR A 140 -1.63 -5.64 -9.56
CA TYR A 140 -0.37 -6.23 -9.14
C TYR A 140 0.37 -6.79 -10.36
N VAL A 141 1.65 -6.43 -10.49
CA VAL A 141 2.54 -6.92 -11.56
C VAL A 141 3.67 -7.71 -10.91
N PRO A 142 3.72 -9.05 -11.06
CA PRO A 142 4.82 -9.84 -10.53
C PRO A 142 6.14 -9.47 -11.23
N LEU A 143 7.21 -9.41 -10.44
CA LEU A 143 8.57 -9.22 -10.91
C LEU A 143 9.32 -10.52 -10.63
N GLU A 144 9.90 -11.14 -11.65
CA GLU A 144 10.63 -12.41 -11.49
C GLU A 144 11.97 -12.33 -12.20
N GLY A 145 13.00 -12.91 -11.58
CA GLY A 145 14.33 -13.08 -12.16
C GLY A 145 15.38 -12.09 -11.65
N ASN A 146 16.45 -11.96 -12.42
CA ASN A 146 17.59 -11.11 -12.11
C ASN A 146 17.28 -9.62 -12.38
N GLN A 147 18.21 -8.75 -11.98
CA GLN A 147 18.09 -7.29 -12.16
C GLN A 147 17.76 -6.90 -13.61
N GLU A 148 18.37 -7.56 -14.60
CA GLU A 148 18.15 -7.26 -16.02
C GLU A 148 16.69 -7.53 -16.44
N LYS A 149 16.13 -8.68 -16.03
CA LYS A 149 14.72 -9.01 -16.29
C LYS A 149 13.76 -8.06 -15.56
N VAL A 150 14.07 -7.73 -14.31
CA VAL A 150 13.29 -6.75 -13.53
C VAL A 150 13.31 -5.39 -14.23
N THR A 151 14.48 -4.90 -14.61
CA THR A 151 14.66 -3.63 -15.32
C THR A 151 13.89 -3.63 -16.64
N ALA A 152 14.03 -4.68 -17.45
CA ALA A 152 13.31 -4.81 -18.72
C ALA A 152 11.79 -4.82 -18.53
N ARG A 153 11.30 -5.46 -17.46
CA ARG A 153 9.87 -5.47 -17.12
C ARG A 153 9.39 -4.08 -16.70
N VAL A 154 10.11 -3.41 -15.81
CA VAL A 154 9.75 -2.10 -15.27
C VAL A 154 9.80 -1.01 -16.36
N ARG A 155 10.80 -1.06 -17.25
CA ARG A 155 10.89 -0.19 -18.44
C ARG A 155 9.74 -0.35 -19.41
N LYS A 156 9.17 -1.55 -19.51
CA LYS A 156 7.94 -1.76 -20.29
C LYS A 156 6.70 -1.27 -19.54
N LEU A 157 6.69 -1.42 -18.22
CA LEU A 157 5.56 -1.08 -17.36
C LEU A 157 5.32 0.42 -17.25
N PHE A 158 6.32 1.20 -16.82
CA PHE A 158 6.12 2.60 -16.46
C PHE A 158 5.63 3.51 -17.59
N PRO A 159 6.08 3.37 -18.85
CA PRO A 159 5.56 4.20 -19.95
C PRO A 159 4.07 4.01 -20.24
N LEU A 160 3.49 2.86 -19.86
CA LEU A 160 2.07 2.56 -20.08
C LEU A 160 1.17 3.29 -19.08
N LEU A 161 1.68 3.56 -17.87
CA LEU A 161 0.86 4.06 -16.77
C LEU A 161 0.33 5.49 -17.00
N PRO A 162 1.12 6.49 -17.43
CA PRO A 162 0.63 7.86 -17.62
C PRO A 162 -0.45 7.97 -18.70
N ALA A 163 -0.38 7.13 -19.74
CA ALA A 163 -1.38 7.12 -20.81
C ALA A 163 -2.77 6.70 -20.31
N THR A 164 -2.81 5.88 -19.25
CA THR A 164 -4.08 5.40 -18.66
C THR A 164 -4.73 6.42 -17.72
N THR A 165 -3.98 7.41 -17.22
CA THR A 165 -4.40 8.35 -16.16
C THR A 165 -4.45 9.82 -16.56
N LYS A 166 -4.30 10.14 -17.85
CA LYS A 166 -4.40 11.54 -18.35
C LYS A 166 -5.66 12.30 -17.91
N ASN A 167 -6.70 11.62 -17.43
CA ASN A 167 -7.85 12.22 -16.77
C ASN A 167 -7.83 11.85 -15.28
N ALA A 168 -7.36 12.76 -14.42
CA ALA A 168 -7.20 12.53 -12.98
C ALA A 168 -8.52 12.23 -12.22
N ASP A 169 -9.67 12.50 -12.84
CA ASP A 169 -11.00 12.33 -12.24
C ASP A 169 -11.72 11.05 -12.67
N LEU A 170 -10.98 10.02 -13.07
CA LEU A 170 -11.60 8.72 -13.34
C LEU A 170 -12.16 8.13 -12.05
N PRO A 171 -13.40 7.60 -12.09
CA PRO A 171 -13.95 6.91 -10.94
C PRO A 171 -13.07 5.69 -10.64
N THR A 172 -12.75 5.50 -9.36
CA THR A 172 -11.73 4.57 -8.85
C THR A 172 -11.97 3.13 -9.30
N ASN A 173 -13.22 2.77 -9.60
CA ASN A 173 -13.64 1.43 -10.04
C ASN A 173 -13.27 1.09 -11.51
N THR A 174 -12.74 2.04 -12.27
CA THR A 174 -12.32 1.83 -13.67
C THR A 174 -10.80 1.77 -13.84
N PHE A 175 -10.05 2.01 -12.76
CA PHE A 175 -8.60 2.12 -12.81
C PHE A 175 -7.94 0.80 -13.21
N GLY A 176 -8.24 -0.27 -12.49
CA GLY A 176 -7.66 -1.59 -12.71
C GLY A 176 -8.09 -2.20 -14.03
N GLU A 177 -9.27 -1.82 -14.56
CA GLU A 177 -9.69 -2.23 -15.91
C GLU A 177 -8.83 -1.59 -16.99
N ARG A 178 -8.60 -0.27 -16.90
CA ARG A 178 -7.80 0.46 -17.87
C ARG A 178 -6.34 0.04 -17.84
N VAL A 179 -5.76 -0.04 -16.65
CA VAL A 179 -4.38 -0.50 -16.47
C VAL A 179 -4.27 -1.95 -16.90
N GLY A 180 -5.18 -2.83 -16.45
CA GLY A 180 -5.17 -4.25 -16.84
C GLY A 180 -5.21 -4.44 -18.36
N LYS A 181 -6.12 -3.72 -19.05
CA LYS A 181 -6.19 -3.76 -20.52
C LYS A 181 -4.90 -3.26 -21.19
N ALA A 182 -4.28 -2.20 -20.66
CA ALA A 182 -3.00 -1.71 -21.19
C ALA A 182 -1.87 -2.74 -20.99
N LEU A 183 -1.87 -3.46 -19.86
CA LEU A 183 -0.91 -4.53 -19.57
C LEU A 183 -1.15 -5.77 -20.44
N ASP A 184 -2.41 -6.15 -20.68
CA ASP A 184 -2.77 -7.23 -21.60
C ASP A 184 -2.26 -6.95 -23.02
N LEU A 185 -2.45 -5.72 -23.51
CA LEU A 185 -1.95 -5.30 -24.82
C LEU A 185 -0.43 -5.31 -24.92
N ALA A 186 0.28 -5.15 -23.80
CA ALA A 186 1.72 -5.16 -23.71
C ALA A 186 2.31 -6.55 -23.36
N ASP A 187 1.48 -7.58 -23.24
CA ASP A 187 1.84 -8.93 -22.80
C ASP A 187 2.60 -8.93 -21.45
N ILE A 188 2.11 -8.12 -20.50
CA ILE A 188 2.63 -8.05 -19.13
C ILE A 188 1.69 -8.84 -18.20
N PRO A 189 2.17 -9.95 -17.62
CA PRO A 189 1.41 -10.69 -16.62
C PRO A 189 1.04 -9.78 -15.46
N HIS A 190 -0.22 -9.84 -15.04
CA HIS A 190 -0.71 -9.03 -13.93
C HIS A 190 -1.89 -9.71 -13.24
N GLN A 191 -2.24 -9.20 -12.07
CA GLN A 191 -3.45 -9.56 -11.33
C GLN A 191 -4.21 -8.29 -11.01
N ARG A 192 -5.53 -8.30 -11.11
CA ARG A 192 -6.39 -7.20 -10.70
C ARG A 192 -7.03 -7.52 -9.36
N SER A 193 -7.16 -6.51 -8.49
CA SER A 193 -7.99 -6.66 -7.30
C SER A 193 -9.44 -6.78 -7.76
N GLU A 194 -10.16 -7.75 -7.20
CA GLU A 194 -11.60 -7.80 -7.35
C GLU A 194 -12.22 -6.80 -6.37
N PRO A 195 -13.33 -6.13 -6.72
CA PRO A 195 -14.02 -5.28 -5.76
C PRO A 195 -14.37 -6.11 -4.53
N LEU A 196 -14.04 -5.58 -3.35
CA LEU A 196 -14.29 -6.25 -2.08
C LEU A 196 -15.77 -6.63 -1.99
N THR A 197 -16.05 -7.91 -1.74
CA THR A 197 -17.42 -8.36 -1.56
C THR A 197 -17.97 -7.85 -0.22
N ALA A 198 -19.29 -7.80 -0.06
CA ALA A 198 -19.89 -7.46 1.23
C ALA A 198 -19.40 -8.37 2.38
N GLY A 199 -19.07 -9.63 2.07
CA GLY A 199 -18.48 -10.57 3.02
C GLY A 199 -17.07 -10.17 3.45
N ASP A 200 -16.26 -9.64 2.53
CA ASP A 200 -14.91 -9.14 2.86
C ASP A 200 -14.96 -7.91 3.75
N TYR A 201 -15.91 -7.00 3.49
CA TYR A 201 -16.16 -5.86 4.38
C TYR A 201 -16.58 -6.30 5.78
N LEU A 202 -17.47 -7.29 5.89
CA LEU A 202 -17.89 -7.84 7.18
C LEU A 202 -16.70 -8.50 7.91
N ARG A 203 -15.86 -9.25 7.19
CA ARG A 203 -14.66 -9.86 7.77
C ARG A 203 -13.67 -8.81 8.27
N LYS A 204 -13.41 -7.76 7.48
CA LYS A 204 -12.55 -6.63 7.89
C LYS A 204 -13.13 -5.93 9.13
N PHE A 205 -14.44 -5.71 9.17
CA PHE A 205 -15.13 -5.13 10.33
C PHE A 205 -15.00 -6.01 11.59
N LEU A 206 -15.20 -7.33 11.47
CA LEU A 206 -15.05 -8.26 12.60
C LEU A 206 -13.60 -8.34 13.11
N LEU A 207 -12.61 -8.35 12.21
CA LEU A 207 -11.19 -8.29 12.57
C LEU A 207 -10.84 -6.99 13.29
N PHE A 208 -11.38 -5.85 12.82
CA PHE A 208 -11.23 -4.56 13.48
C PHE A 208 -11.79 -4.60 14.91
N LEU A 209 -13.05 -5.07 15.09
CA LEU A 209 -13.65 -5.22 16.41
C LEU A 209 -12.83 -6.14 17.33
N TRP A 210 -12.27 -7.22 16.78
CA TRP A 210 -11.45 -8.15 17.53
C TRP A 210 -10.13 -7.54 18.00
N ASN A 211 -9.46 -6.77 17.15
CA ASN A 211 -8.21 -6.09 17.49
C ASN A 211 -8.44 -4.96 18.51
N HIS A 212 -9.60 -4.31 18.46
CA HIS A 212 -10.00 -3.26 19.39
C HIS A 212 -10.90 -3.73 20.54
N LYS A 213 -11.02 -5.04 20.78
CA LYS A 213 -11.88 -5.60 21.84
C LYS A 213 -11.57 -5.04 23.23
N ARG A 214 -10.30 -4.71 23.49
CA ARG A 214 -9.85 -4.08 24.75
C ARG A 214 -10.33 -2.64 24.89
N ASP A 215 -10.32 -1.88 23.79
CA ASP A 215 -10.79 -0.50 23.75
C ASP A 215 -12.33 -0.45 23.84
N LEU A 216 -13.01 -1.37 23.16
CA LEU A 216 -14.46 -1.52 23.25
C LEU A 216 -14.91 -1.90 24.67
N ALA A 217 -14.21 -2.83 25.33
CA ALA A 217 -14.49 -3.19 26.72
C ALA A 217 -14.27 -2.01 27.70
N ALA A 218 -13.39 -1.06 27.37
CA ALA A 218 -13.16 0.13 28.17
C ALA A 218 -14.27 1.20 28.02
N ILE A 219 -15.02 1.18 26.90
CA ILE A 219 -16.11 2.14 26.63
C ILE A 219 -17.44 1.70 27.27
N VAL A 220 -17.69 0.39 27.39
CA VAL A 220 -18.93 -0.18 27.96
C VAL A 220 -19.30 0.39 29.34
N PRO A 221 -18.38 0.56 30.32
CA PRO A 221 -18.70 1.15 31.62
C PRO A 221 -19.12 2.63 31.54
N PHE A 222 -18.59 3.37 30.56
CA PHE A 222 -18.84 4.81 30.40
C PHE A 222 -20.23 5.06 29.80
N VAL A 223 -20.62 4.27 28.80
CA VAL A 223 -21.97 4.30 28.22
C VAL A 223 -23.01 3.81 29.24
N GLY A 224 -22.68 2.78 30.02
CA GLY A 224 -23.54 2.30 31.11
C GLY A 224 -23.87 3.39 32.14
N LYS A 225 -22.87 4.19 32.56
CA LYS A 225 -23.07 5.33 33.46
C LYS A 225 -23.86 6.48 32.84
N ALA A 226 -23.68 6.79 31.55
CA ALA A 226 -24.43 7.85 30.89
C ALA A 226 -25.93 7.49 30.70
N VAL A 227 -26.24 6.21 30.49
CA VAL A 227 -27.62 5.73 30.34
C VAL A 227 -28.33 5.58 31.69
N HIS A 228 -27.62 5.23 32.76
CA HIS A 228 -28.21 5.04 34.09
C HIS A 228 -28.09 6.28 35.01
N GLY A 229 -27.22 7.23 34.69
CA GLY A 229 -26.97 8.44 35.49
C GLY A 229 -27.98 9.58 35.31
N ASN A 230 -28.94 9.46 34.39
CA ASN A 230 -30.03 10.43 34.20
C ASN A 230 -31.34 10.02 34.90
N ALA A 231 -31.34 8.96 35.71
CA ALA A 231 -32.54 8.45 36.38
C ALA A 231 -32.77 9.01 37.80
N GLU A 232 -31.86 9.83 38.35
CA GLU A 232 -32.01 10.38 39.70
C GLU A 232 -31.72 11.88 39.72
N GLN A 233 -32.74 12.70 39.45
CA GLN A 233 -32.95 14.02 40.06
C GLN A 233 -34.31 14.58 39.63
N GLY A 234 -35.33 14.18 40.38
CA GLY A 234 -36.71 14.63 40.20
C GLY A 234 -37.54 14.24 41.41
N ASP A 235 -37.16 14.76 42.58
CA ASP A 235 -38.06 15.03 43.71
C ASP A 235 -37.26 15.81 44.77
N ASP A 236 -37.48 17.13 44.78
CA ASP A 236 -37.82 17.96 45.95
C ASP A 236 -37.83 19.45 45.58
#